data_AF-A0A5C6SPE9-F1
#
_entry.id   AF-A0A5C6SPE9-F1
#
_cell.length_a   1.000
_cell.length_b   1.000
_cell.length_c   1.000
_cell.angle_alpha   90.00
_cell.angle_beta   90.00
_cell.angle_gamma   90.00
#
_symmetry.space_group_name_H-M   'P 1'
#
loop_
_entity.id
_entity.type
_entity.pdbx_description
1 polymer ?
#
loop_
_entity_poly.entity_id
_entity_poly.type
_entity_poly.pdbx_seq_one_letter_code
_entity_poly.pdbx_strand_id
1 'polypeptide(L)'
;MASKIQNVTEFSYVTLNEGVNVFDESAAAKTYQNVLETALKQPGARRVYTGVEVENPSTLWLFLDWETLEDHENYPKTADHGPIIESLKPIVDFSKSINKHVTLTPFPPEDVLNKDCSPVTEVLLAFFPSDYDVASRATATRRLEEFTGVALKTSRDWRGISYGWSVENDVPIRGDESKTGSMLAAFIGWPSVEAHQKFRETDEFKENIGLLREIPGLVKLAAFHVSCVSKEAEGLTERDAEKAHEHSHDHGGGCC
;
A
#
# COMPACT_ATOMS: atom_id res chain seq x y z
N MET A 1 -13.14 -16.03 19.43
CA MET A 1 -11.90 -16.03 18.64
C MET A 1 -11.70 -14.62 18.12
N ALA A 2 -10.51 -14.03 18.26
CA ALA A 2 -10.24 -12.72 17.65
C ALA A 2 -10.45 -12.86 16.13
N SER A 3 -11.14 -11.91 15.48
CA SER A 3 -11.33 -11.99 14.03
C SER A 3 -9.97 -11.87 13.36
N LYS A 4 -9.63 -12.81 12.47
CA LYS A 4 -8.44 -12.69 11.64
C LYS A 4 -8.61 -11.45 10.75
N ILE A 5 -7.61 -10.59 10.73
CA ILE A 5 -7.57 -9.46 9.79
C ILE A 5 -7.27 -10.05 8.41
N GLN A 6 -8.20 -9.90 7.48
CA GLN A 6 -8.12 -10.40 6.11
C GLN A 6 -7.81 -9.26 5.15
N ASN A 7 -7.41 -9.59 3.91
CA ASN A 7 -7.25 -8.65 2.82
C ASN A 7 -6.37 -7.46 3.22
N VAL A 8 -5.15 -7.79 3.64
CA VAL A 8 -4.20 -6.84 4.20
C VAL A 8 -3.06 -6.62 3.22
N THR A 9 -2.62 -5.38 3.09
CA THR A 9 -1.44 -5.03 2.31
C THR A 9 -0.32 -4.71 3.29
N GLU A 10 0.80 -5.42 3.18
CA GLU A 10 2.07 -5.00 3.76
C GLU A 10 2.43 -3.65 3.13
N PHE A 11 2.61 -2.64 3.98
CA PHE A 11 3.04 -1.29 3.62
C PHE A 11 4.47 -1.11 4.11
N SER A 12 5.44 -1.38 3.25
CA SER A 12 6.86 -1.36 3.62
C SER A 12 7.71 -0.54 2.67
N TYR A 13 8.78 0.02 3.23
CA TYR A 13 9.90 0.55 2.45
C TYR A 13 11.22 0.21 3.10
N VAL A 14 12.26 0.20 2.27
CA VAL A 14 13.66 0.16 2.68
C VAL A 14 14.41 1.26 1.94
N THR A 15 15.51 1.73 2.51
CA THR A 15 16.39 2.69 1.83
C THR A 15 17.46 1.92 1.07
N LEU A 16 17.54 2.11 -0.25
CA LEU A 16 18.61 1.60 -1.10
C LEU A 16 19.95 2.26 -0.74
N ASN A 17 21.01 1.48 -0.76
CA ASN A 17 22.37 2.00 -0.66
C ASN A 17 22.72 2.87 -1.88
N GLU A 18 23.65 3.81 -1.71
CA GLU A 18 24.04 4.73 -2.78
C GLU A 18 24.47 3.99 -4.06
N GLY A 19 23.92 4.42 -5.20
CA GLY A 19 24.22 3.84 -6.51
C GLY A 19 23.58 2.48 -6.81
N VAL A 20 22.82 1.91 -5.87
CA VAL A 20 22.09 0.65 -6.10
C VAL A 20 20.83 0.91 -6.92
N ASN A 21 20.63 0.09 -7.96
CA ASN A 21 19.39 0.00 -8.71
C ASN A 21 18.91 -1.46 -8.70
N VAL A 22 17.63 -1.68 -8.35
CA VAL A 22 17.01 -3.01 -8.29
C VAL A 22 16.04 -3.30 -9.45
N PHE A 23 15.98 -2.40 -10.43
CA PHE A 23 15.13 -2.47 -11.61
C PHE A 23 15.93 -2.58 -12.93
N ASP A 24 17.24 -2.81 -12.86
CA ASP A 24 18.12 -3.03 -14.01
C ASP A 24 18.55 -4.51 -14.15
N GLU A 25 19.62 -4.80 -14.89
CA GLU A 25 20.15 -6.17 -15.08
C GLU A 25 21.25 -6.55 -14.08
N SER A 26 21.49 -5.73 -13.04
CA SER A 26 22.57 -5.90 -12.09
C SER A 26 22.38 -7.12 -11.17
N ALA A 27 23.44 -7.48 -10.43
CA ALA A 27 23.34 -8.50 -9.39
C ALA A 27 22.37 -8.07 -8.27
N ALA A 28 22.31 -6.78 -7.94
CA ALA A 28 21.38 -6.25 -6.94
C ALA A 28 19.92 -6.44 -7.38
N ALA A 29 19.61 -6.15 -8.64
CA ALA A 29 18.29 -6.40 -9.21
C ALA A 29 17.92 -7.89 -9.15
N LYS A 30 18.84 -8.80 -9.51
CA LYS A 30 18.60 -10.25 -9.41
C LYS A 30 18.34 -10.72 -7.98
N THR A 31 19.10 -10.19 -7.01
CA THR A 31 18.87 -10.45 -5.59
C THR A 31 17.48 -9.99 -5.17
N TYR A 32 17.08 -8.77 -5.55
CA TYR A 32 15.77 -8.24 -5.22
C TYR A 32 14.64 -9.04 -5.89
N GLN A 33 14.78 -9.46 -7.15
CA GLN A 33 13.80 -10.33 -7.80
C GLN A 33 13.63 -11.66 -7.07
N ASN A 34 14.73 -12.27 -6.61
CA ASN A 34 14.67 -13.50 -5.81
C ASN A 34 13.94 -13.28 -4.46
N VAL A 35 14.12 -12.12 -3.83
CA VAL A 35 13.36 -11.74 -2.62
C VAL A 35 11.85 -11.72 -2.89
N LEU A 36 11.43 -11.05 -3.96
CA LEU A 36 10.02 -10.96 -4.35
C LEU A 36 9.44 -12.34 -4.67
N GLU A 37 10.19 -13.17 -5.41
CA GLU A 37 9.77 -14.53 -5.74
C GLU A 37 9.62 -15.43 -4.52
N THR A 38 10.53 -15.33 -3.55
CA THR A 38 10.44 -16.12 -2.31
C THR A 38 9.27 -15.65 -1.45
N ALA A 39 9.02 -14.33 -1.36
CA ALA A 39 7.88 -13.80 -0.64
C ALA A 39 6.54 -14.24 -1.27
N LEU A 40 6.44 -14.21 -2.61
CA LEU A 40 5.22 -14.62 -3.33
C LEU A 40 4.93 -16.14 -3.26
N LYS A 41 5.90 -16.96 -2.87
CA LYS A 41 5.70 -18.40 -2.64
C LYS A 41 5.14 -18.72 -1.26
N GLN A 42 5.07 -17.74 -0.37
CA GLN A 42 4.60 -17.96 0.99
C GLN A 42 3.08 -18.19 1.02
N PRO A 43 2.59 -19.04 1.94
CA PRO A 43 1.16 -19.19 2.15
C PRO A 43 0.48 -17.84 2.36
N GLY A 44 -0.66 -17.63 1.72
CA GLY A 44 -1.42 -16.38 1.82
C GLY A 44 -0.86 -15.19 1.03
N ALA A 45 0.33 -15.26 0.45
CA ALA A 45 0.81 -14.20 -0.44
C ALA A 45 -0.04 -14.15 -1.73
N ARG A 46 -0.38 -12.93 -2.16
CA ARG A 46 -1.22 -12.69 -3.35
C ARG A 46 -0.44 -11.98 -4.43
N ARG A 47 -0.17 -10.68 -4.27
CA ARG A 47 0.48 -9.86 -5.30
C ARG A 47 1.40 -8.84 -4.66
N VAL A 48 2.56 -8.64 -5.24
CA VAL A 48 3.49 -7.56 -4.86
C VAL A 48 3.45 -6.45 -5.89
N TYR A 49 3.46 -5.21 -5.43
CA TYR A 49 3.71 -4.00 -6.19
C TYR A 49 4.95 -3.35 -5.61
N THR A 50 5.94 -3.04 -6.44
CA THR A 50 7.19 -2.44 -5.98
C THR A 50 7.69 -1.37 -6.95
N GLY A 51 8.24 -0.30 -6.39
CA GLY A 51 8.78 0.82 -7.14
C GLY A 51 9.62 1.71 -6.23
N VAL A 52 10.43 2.59 -6.81
CA VAL A 52 11.05 3.67 -6.04
C VAL A 52 10.12 4.88 -5.95
N GLU A 53 10.26 5.63 -4.87
CA GLU A 53 9.65 6.95 -4.76
C GLU A 53 10.22 7.90 -5.82
N VAL A 54 9.35 8.64 -6.51
CA VAL A 54 9.78 9.58 -7.57
C VAL A 54 10.56 10.74 -6.97
N GLU A 55 10.09 11.29 -5.85
CA GLU A 55 10.72 12.41 -5.14
C GLU A 55 12.01 12.02 -4.43
N ASN A 56 12.16 10.75 -4.06
CA ASN A 56 13.36 10.22 -3.43
C ASN A 56 13.69 8.80 -3.92
N PRO A 57 14.45 8.67 -5.02
CA PRO A 57 14.76 7.38 -5.62
C PRO A 57 15.56 6.41 -4.74
N SER A 58 16.06 6.84 -3.58
CA SER A 58 16.66 5.93 -2.60
C SER A 58 15.61 5.13 -1.81
N THR A 59 14.35 5.53 -1.80
CA THR A 59 13.29 4.84 -1.05
C THR A 59 12.61 3.81 -1.95
N LEU A 60 12.85 2.53 -1.67
CA LEU A 60 12.24 1.41 -2.36
C LEU A 60 11.00 0.95 -1.60
N TRP A 61 9.83 1.08 -2.23
CA TRP A 61 8.55 0.67 -1.70
C TRP A 61 8.21 -0.77 -2.11
N LEU A 62 7.58 -1.48 -1.18
CA LEU A 62 6.99 -2.79 -1.40
C LEU A 62 5.59 -2.78 -0.78
N PHE A 63 4.60 -3.06 -1.62
CA PHE A 63 3.22 -3.27 -1.23
C PHE A 63 2.88 -4.71 -1.55
N LEU A 64 2.78 -5.58 -0.54
CA LEU A 64 2.51 -7.01 -0.73
C LEU A 64 1.16 -7.36 -0.13
N ASP A 65 0.24 -7.78 -0.98
CA ASP A 65 -1.09 -8.23 -0.59
C ASP A 65 -1.00 -9.63 0.02
N TRP A 66 -1.63 -9.79 1.17
CA TRP A 66 -1.78 -11.03 1.91
C TRP A 66 -3.26 -11.34 2.14
N GLU A 67 -3.59 -12.64 2.10
CA GLU A 67 -4.91 -13.17 2.47
C GLU A 67 -5.28 -12.76 3.90
N THR A 68 -4.34 -12.94 4.84
CA THR A 68 -4.50 -12.53 6.24
C THR A 68 -3.22 -11.92 6.80
N LEU A 69 -3.37 -11.13 7.86
CA LEU A 69 -2.23 -10.62 8.64
C LEU A 69 -1.37 -11.74 9.20
N GLU A 70 -2.02 -12.82 9.65
CA GLU A 70 -1.33 -13.98 10.24
C GLU A 70 -0.43 -14.69 9.21
N ASP A 71 -0.81 -14.72 7.94
CA ASP A 71 0.01 -15.28 6.87
C ASP A 71 1.34 -14.53 6.75
N HIS A 72 1.30 -13.20 6.75
CA HIS A 72 2.52 -12.40 6.75
C HIS A 72 3.31 -12.55 8.07
N GLU A 73 2.65 -12.48 9.23
CA GLU A 73 3.33 -12.63 10.53
C GLU A 73 4.00 -14.01 10.71
N ASN A 74 3.57 -15.02 9.96
CA ASN A 74 4.17 -16.33 9.93
C ASN A 74 5.36 -16.43 8.96
N TYR A 75 5.44 -15.58 7.93
CA TYR A 75 6.55 -15.62 6.98
C TYR A 75 7.94 -15.45 7.65
N PRO A 76 8.15 -14.49 8.56
CA PRO A 76 9.43 -14.37 9.29
C PRO A 76 9.86 -15.60 10.08
N LYS A 77 8.94 -16.54 10.36
CA LYS A 77 9.19 -17.77 11.12
C LYS A 77 9.62 -18.93 10.21
N THR A 78 9.55 -18.76 8.89
CA THR A 78 9.93 -19.77 7.91
C THR A 78 11.45 -19.85 7.73
N ALA A 79 11.94 -20.98 7.23
CA ALA A 79 13.35 -21.16 6.92
C ALA A 79 13.83 -20.26 5.77
N ASP A 80 12.91 -19.78 4.93
CA ASP A 80 13.22 -18.97 3.74
C ASP A 80 13.52 -17.51 4.08
N HIS A 81 12.91 -16.97 5.14
CA HIS A 81 12.98 -15.54 5.45
C HIS A 81 14.40 -15.07 5.82
N GLY A 82 15.09 -15.78 6.71
CA GLY A 82 16.43 -15.42 7.16
C GLY A 82 17.44 -15.22 6.01
N PRO A 83 17.62 -16.23 5.12
CA PRO A 83 18.48 -16.11 3.96
C PRO A 83 18.14 -14.92 3.04
N ILE A 84 16.85 -14.63 2.84
CA ILE A 84 16.40 -13.51 2.01
C ILE A 84 16.77 -12.17 2.63
N ILE A 85 16.53 -11.97 3.93
CA ILE A 85 16.94 -10.74 4.64
C ILE A 85 18.47 -10.55 4.60
N GLU A 86 19.24 -11.61 4.80
CA GLU A 86 20.71 -11.54 4.69
C GLU A 86 21.16 -11.12 3.28
N SER A 87 20.48 -11.62 2.24
CA SER A 87 20.80 -11.27 0.85
C SER A 87 20.53 -9.79 0.53
N LEU A 88 19.61 -9.13 1.25
CA LEU A 88 19.27 -7.73 1.07
C LEU A 88 20.28 -6.77 1.74
N LYS A 89 20.97 -7.17 2.81
CA LYS A 89 21.87 -6.28 3.56
C LYS A 89 22.91 -5.52 2.72
N PRO A 90 23.51 -6.09 1.66
CA PRO A 90 24.45 -5.36 0.82
C PRO A 90 23.79 -4.26 -0.03
N ILE A 91 22.48 -4.33 -0.27
CA ILE A 91 21.76 -3.46 -1.21
C ILE A 91 20.89 -2.41 -0.51
N VAL A 92 20.53 -2.60 0.77
CA VAL A 92 19.66 -1.68 1.52
C VAL A 92 20.19 -1.37 2.93
N ASP A 93 19.75 -0.24 3.46
CA ASP A 93 19.87 0.19 4.86
C ASP A 93 18.56 -0.08 5.60
N PHE A 94 18.52 -1.19 6.35
CA PHE A 94 17.37 -1.57 7.16
C PHE A 94 17.13 -0.64 8.36
N SER A 95 18.11 0.18 8.78
CA SER A 95 17.88 1.14 9.87
C SER A 95 16.91 2.26 9.46
N LYS A 96 16.69 2.42 8.15
CA LYS A 96 15.76 3.36 7.52
C LYS A 96 14.71 2.61 6.72
N SER A 97 13.93 1.82 7.44
CA SER A 97 12.86 0.98 6.88
C SER A 97 11.60 1.04 7.71
N ILE A 98 10.47 0.71 7.09
CA ILE A 98 9.23 0.40 7.78
C ILE A 98 8.68 -0.92 7.27
N ASN A 99 7.98 -1.64 8.13
CA ASN A 99 7.15 -2.77 7.76
C ASN A 99 5.90 -2.69 8.67
N LYS A 100 4.78 -2.31 8.06
CA LYS A 100 3.48 -2.11 8.72
C LYS A 100 2.39 -2.64 7.79
N HIS A 101 1.14 -2.57 8.23
CA HIS A 101 0.02 -3.11 7.48
C HIS A 101 -1.08 -2.09 7.31
N VAL A 102 -1.75 -2.13 6.17
CA VAL A 102 -2.98 -1.37 5.92
C VAL A 102 -4.08 -2.31 5.43
N THR A 103 -5.31 -2.08 5.89
CA THR A 103 -6.49 -2.69 5.26
C THR A 103 -7.08 -1.70 4.28
N LEU A 104 -7.22 -2.12 3.03
CA LEU A 104 -7.59 -1.23 1.93
C LEU A 104 -8.99 -1.51 1.41
N THR A 105 -9.62 -0.49 0.85
CA THR A 105 -10.88 -0.62 0.13
C THR A 105 -10.86 0.34 -1.08
N PRO A 106 -11.06 -0.18 -2.31
CA PRO A 106 -11.16 -1.60 -2.68
C PRO A 106 -9.86 -2.38 -2.47
N PHE A 107 -9.98 -3.70 -2.25
CA PHE A 107 -8.87 -4.66 -2.21
C PHE A 107 -9.13 -5.78 -3.23
N PRO A 108 -8.11 -6.23 -4.01
CA PRO A 108 -6.75 -5.70 -4.04
C PRO A 108 -6.68 -4.29 -4.66
N PRO A 109 -5.67 -3.46 -4.33
CA PRO A 109 -5.49 -2.10 -4.86
C PRO A 109 -4.95 -2.07 -6.31
N GLU A 110 -5.25 -3.07 -7.14
CA GLU A 110 -4.59 -3.27 -8.44
C GLU A 110 -4.86 -2.15 -9.44
N ASP A 111 -6.07 -1.56 -9.44
CA ASP A 111 -6.43 -0.47 -10.34
C ASP A 111 -5.55 0.78 -10.16
N VAL A 112 -5.02 0.96 -8.94
CA VAL A 112 -4.22 2.14 -8.58
C VAL A 112 -2.73 1.86 -8.43
N LEU A 113 -2.32 0.62 -8.16
CA LEU A 113 -0.91 0.23 -8.03
C LEU A 113 -0.33 -0.51 -9.24
N ASN A 114 -1.15 -1.07 -10.13
CA ASN A 114 -0.65 -1.66 -11.37
C ASN A 114 -0.39 -0.55 -12.40
N LYS A 115 0.85 -0.46 -12.89
CA LYS A 115 1.27 0.52 -13.92
C LYS A 115 0.42 0.51 -15.19
N ASP A 116 -0.19 -0.63 -15.54
CA ASP A 116 -0.99 -0.75 -16.76
C ASP A 116 -2.34 -0.03 -16.61
N CYS A 117 -2.85 0.08 -15.38
CA CYS A 117 -4.06 0.82 -15.02
C CYS A 117 -3.73 2.28 -14.64
N SER A 118 -2.72 2.44 -13.78
CA SER A 118 -2.25 3.69 -13.20
C SER A 118 -0.73 3.77 -13.28
N PRO A 119 -0.16 4.34 -14.36
CA PRO A 119 1.29 4.47 -14.55
C PRO A 119 2.02 5.16 -13.39
N VAL A 120 1.32 6.05 -12.68
CA VAL A 120 1.81 6.71 -11.47
C VAL A 120 0.75 6.60 -10.39
N THR A 121 1.18 6.30 -9.17
CA THR A 121 0.33 6.32 -7.98
C THR A 121 0.80 7.43 -7.05
N GLU A 122 -0.09 8.32 -6.64
CA GLU A 122 0.12 9.15 -5.45
C GLU A 122 -0.17 8.30 -4.21
N VAL A 123 0.78 8.25 -3.28
CA VAL A 123 0.60 7.68 -1.96
C VAL A 123 0.42 8.83 -0.98
N LEU A 124 -0.83 9.06 -0.56
CA LEU A 124 -1.22 10.06 0.43
C LEU A 124 -1.30 9.42 1.81
N LEU A 125 -0.59 10.00 2.77
CA LEU A 125 -0.51 9.52 4.15
C LEU A 125 -0.99 10.61 5.11
N ALA A 126 -2.06 10.33 5.86
CA ALA A 126 -2.52 11.15 6.96
C ALA A 126 -2.22 10.45 8.30
N PHE A 127 -1.40 11.07 9.13
CA PHE A 127 -0.99 10.57 10.43
C PHE A 127 -1.81 11.22 11.55
N PHE A 128 -2.17 10.41 12.55
CA PHE A 128 -2.97 10.77 13.71
C PHE A 128 -2.34 10.19 14.99
N PRO A 129 -2.74 10.63 16.19
CA PRO A 129 -2.29 10.02 17.44
C PRO A 129 -2.52 8.49 17.48
N SER A 130 -1.70 7.78 18.25
CA SER A 130 -1.83 6.33 18.41
C SER A 130 -3.16 5.88 19.02
N ASP A 131 -3.80 6.74 19.81
CA ASP A 131 -5.10 6.51 20.44
C ASP A 131 -6.27 7.14 19.65
N TYR A 132 -6.06 7.47 18.37
CA TYR A 132 -7.10 8.03 17.51
C TYR A 132 -8.28 7.06 17.35
N ASP A 133 -9.40 7.44 17.97
CA ASP A 133 -10.54 6.55 18.20
C ASP A 133 -11.33 6.23 16.92
N VAL A 134 -12.16 5.19 16.98
CA VAL A 134 -12.92 4.67 15.85
C VAL A 134 -13.86 5.72 15.22
N ALA A 135 -14.50 6.57 16.02
CA ALA A 135 -15.42 7.59 15.50
C ALA A 135 -14.64 8.72 14.79
N SER A 136 -13.48 9.09 15.33
CA SER A 136 -12.56 10.02 14.68
C SER A 136 -11.98 9.45 13.38
N ARG A 137 -11.60 8.15 13.36
CA ARG A 137 -11.21 7.45 12.13
C ARG A 137 -12.30 7.48 11.06
N ALA A 138 -13.55 7.19 11.43
CA ALA A 138 -14.68 7.26 10.50
C ALA A 138 -14.89 8.68 9.94
N THR A 139 -14.70 9.71 10.77
CA THR A 139 -14.77 11.12 10.34
C THR A 139 -13.68 11.47 9.34
N ALA A 140 -12.43 11.07 9.61
CA ALA A 140 -11.30 11.26 8.71
C ALA A 140 -11.51 10.53 7.37
N THR A 141 -11.98 9.28 7.41
CA THR A 141 -12.35 8.52 6.20
C THR A 141 -13.42 9.24 5.39
N ARG A 142 -14.50 9.71 6.03
CA ARG A 142 -15.57 10.44 5.34
C ARG A 142 -15.08 11.70 4.65
N ARG A 143 -14.12 12.42 5.24
CA ARG A 143 -13.54 13.62 4.61
C ARG A 143 -12.70 13.28 3.38
N LEU A 144 -11.97 12.16 3.40
CA LEU A 144 -11.27 11.65 2.22
C LEU A 144 -12.26 11.23 1.12
N GLU A 145 -13.36 10.55 1.48
CA GLU A 145 -14.43 10.18 0.55
C GLU A 145 -15.13 11.39 -0.05
N GLU A 146 -15.39 12.41 0.76
CA GLU A 146 -15.96 13.68 0.31
C GLU A 146 -15.01 14.37 -0.67
N PHE A 147 -13.72 14.49 -0.34
CA PHE A 147 -12.70 15.03 -1.25
C PHE A 147 -12.62 14.25 -2.55
N THR A 148 -12.74 12.93 -2.49
CA THR A 148 -12.81 12.08 -3.68
C THR A 148 -14.01 12.43 -4.55
N GLY A 149 -15.18 12.61 -3.92
CA GLY A 149 -16.44 12.93 -4.59
C GLY A 149 -16.45 14.30 -5.27
N VAL A 150 -15.96 15.34 -4.57
CA VAL A 150 -16.10 16.73 -5.00
C VAL A 150 -14.88 17.26 -5.76
N ALA A 151 -13.70 16.63 -5.60
CA ALA A 151 -12.46 17.04 -6.25
C ALA A 151 -11.90 15.95 -7.17
N LEU A 152 -11.49 14.77 -6.68
CA LEU A 152 -10.79 13.79 -7.52
C LEU A 152 -11.64 13.35 -8.74
N LYS A 153 -12.92 13.05 -8.53
CA LYS A 153 -13.84 12.60 -9.60
C LYS A 153 -14.10 13.64 -10.69
N THR A 154 -13.74 14.91 -10.48
CA THR A 154 -13.89 15.95 -11.50
C THR A 154 -12.75 15.92 -12.52
N SER A 155 -11.61 15.32 -12.16
CA SER A 155 -10.47 15.15 -13.05
C SER A 155 -10.69 14.00 -14.02
N ARG A 156 -10.50 14.26 -15.32
CA ARG A 156 -10.50 13.21 -16.36
C ARG A 156 -9.29 12.29 -16.30
N ASP A 157 -8.23 12.73 -15.62
CA ASP A 157 -6.99 11.98 -15.46
C ASP A 157 -6.99 11.09 -14.21
N TRP A 158 -7.98 11.22 -13.33
CA TRP A 158 -8.11 10.37 -12.16
C TRP A 158 -8.40 8.91 -12.57
N ARG A 159 -7.61 7.96 -12.05
CA ARG A 159 -7.71 6.52 -12.39
C ARG A 159 -8.33 5.65 -11.30
N GLY A 160 -8.62 6.22 -10.14
CA GLY A 160 -9.19 5.48 -9.01
C GLY A 160 -8.53 5.85 -7.69
N ILE A 161 -9.06 5.29 -6.62
CA ILE A 161 -8.50 5.39 -5.28
C ILE A 161 -8.70 4.05 -4.55
N SER A 162 -7.68 3.63 -3.78
CA SER A 162 -7.82 2.60 -2.75
C SER A 162 -7.22 3.13 -1.46
N TYR A 163 -7.96 3.05 -0.34
CA TYR A 163 -7.56 3.66 0.91
C TYR A 163 -7.96 2.83 2.12
N GLY A 164 -7.33 3.10 3.24
CA GLY A 164 -7.76 2.61 4.53
C GLY A 164 -6.71 2.75 5.62
N TRP A 165 -6.97 2.13 6.76
CA TRP A 165 -6.26 2.40 7.99
C TRP A 165 -5.13 1.41 8.22
N SER A 166 -4.07 1.89 8.87
CA SER A 166 -3.07 1.01 9.43
C SER A 166 -3.68 0.06 10.45
N VAL A 167 -3.21 -1.18 10.43
CA VAL A 167 -3.57 -2.16 11.46
C VAL A 167 -2.92 -1.76 12.78
N GLU A 168 -1.65 -1.38 12.73
CA GLU A 168 -0.90 -0.92 13.89
C GLU A 168 -1.11 0.58 14.16
N ASN A 169 -0.93 0.97 15.42
CA ASN A 169 -1.09 2.35 15.89
C ASN A 169 0.25 3.04 16.19
N ASP A 170 1.35 2.41 15.81
CA ASP A 170 2.72 2.85 16.03
C ASP A 170 3.47 3.02 14.70
N VAL A 171 2.77 3.45 13.64
CA VAL A 171 3.39 3.75 12.34
C VAL A 171 4.28 4.99 12.49
N PRO A 172 5.57 4.94 12.12
CA PRO A 172 6.47 6.10 12.17
C PRO A 172 5.93 7.27 11.34
N ILE A 173 5.92 8.47 11.92
CA ILE A 173 5.45 9.66 11.22
C ILE A 173 6.52 10.10 10.22
N ARG A 174 6.19 10.04 8.92
CA ARG A 174 7.13 10.38 7.85
C ARG A 174 7.77 11.75 8.08
N GLY A 175 9.09 11.83 8.13
CA GLY A 175 9.85 13.06 8.38
C GLY A 175 9.94 13.51 9.85
N ASP A 176 9.38 12.75 10.79
CA ASP A 176 9.67 12.81 12.24
C ASP A 176 9.55 11.40 12.82
N GLU A 177 10.48 10.52 12.42
CA GLU A 177 10.49 9.09 12.76
C GLU A 177 10.67 8.83 14.27
N SER A 178 10.93 9.87 15.07
CA SER A 178 10.92 9.81 16.54
C SER A 178 9.51 9.66 17.12
N LYS A 179 8.48 9.92 16.32
CA LYS A 179 7.08 9.81 16.69
C LYS A 179 6.38 8.73 15.88
N THR A 180 5.35 8.16 16.48
CA THR A 180 4.51 7.15 15.85
C THR A 180 3.03 7.48 16.02
N GLY A 181 2.18 6.85 15.22
CA GLY A 181 0.75 7.10 15.24
C GLY A 181 -0.08 6.12 14.42
N SER A 182 -1.39 6.36 14.36
CA SER A 182 -2.28 5.70 13.40
C SER A 182 -2.16 6.38 12.04
N MET A 183 -2.26 5.61 10.96
CA MET A 183 -2.12 6.14 9.59
C MET A 183 -3.36 5.81 8.76
N LEU A 184 -3.93 6.80 8.09
CA LEU A 184 -4.83 6.61 6.95
C LEU A 184 -3.99 6.74 5.68
N ALA A 185 -3.87 5.66 4.93
CA ALA A 185 -3.20 5.62 3.64
C ALA A 185 -4.21 5.67 2.50
N ALA A 186 -3.88 6.37 1.42
CA ALA A 186 -4.63 6.35 0.18
C ALA A 186 -3.67 6.27 -1.01
N PHE A 187 -3.95 5.32 -1.91
CA PHE A 187 -3.32 5.14 -3.20
C PHE A 187 -4.23 5.72 -4.26
N ILE A 188 -3.79 6.77 -4.95
CA ILE A 188 -4.58 7.49 -5.96
C ILE A 188 -3.89 7.35 -7.31
N GLY A 189 -4.61 6.80 -8.29
CA GLY A 189 -4.07 6.50 -9.61
C GLY A 189 -4.06 7.70 -10.56
N TRP A 190 -2.95 7.87 -11.27
CA TRP A 190 -2.69 8.94 -12.23
C TRP A 190 -1.97 8.42 -13.48
N PRO A 191 -2.16 9.05 -14.66
CA PRO A 191 -1.39 8.72 -15.87
C PRO A 191 0.04 9.23 -15.82
N SER A 192 0.34 10.25 -15.00
CA SER A 192 1.66 10.84 -14.83
C SER A 192 1.69 11.73 -13.58
N VAL A 193 2.89 12.05 -13.08
CA VAL A 193 3.07 13.04 -12.01
C VAL A 193 2.54 14.41 -12.47
N GLU A 194 2.80 14.78 -13.73
CA GLU A 194 2.35 16.05 -14.32
C GLU A 194 0.82 16.18 -14.34
N ALA A 195 0.10 15.08 -14.56
CA ALA A 195 -1.36 15.08 -14.51
C ALA A 195 -1.87 15.36 -13.09
N HIS A 196 -1.28 14.73 -12.07
CA HIS A 196 -1.60 15.06 -10.68
C HIS A 196 -1.27 16.53 -10.37
N GLN A 197 -0.09 17.02 -10.76
CA GLN A 197 0.28 18.42 -10.52
C GLN A 197 -0.69 19.40 -11.21
N LYS A 198 -1.15 19.11 -12.43
CA LYS A 198 -2.19 19.90 -13.11
C LYS A 198 -3.52 19.87 -12.37
N PHE A 199 -3.93 18.71 -11.88
CA PHE A 199 -5.14 18.60 -11.05
C PHE A 199 -5.05 19.50 -9.81
N ARG A 200 -3.89 19.55 -9.14
CA ARG A 200 -3.69 20.43 -7.97
C ARG A 200 -3.84 21.92 -8.27
N GLU A 201 -3.73 22.32 -9.53
CA GLU A 201 -3.93 23.69 -9.96
C GLU A 201 -5.39 24.06 -10.27
N THR A 202 -6.30 23.08 -10.27
CA THR A 202 -7.73 23.29 -10.48
C THR A 202 -8.41 23.97 -9.29
N ASP A 203 -9.53 24.64 -9.56
CA ASP A 203 -10.36 25.25 -8.51
C ASP A 203 -11.00 24.15 -7.64
N GLU A 204 -11.44 23.04 -8.25
CA GLU A 204 -12.00 21.90 -7.53
C GLU A 204 -11.03 21.34 -6.50
N PHE A 205 -9.73 21.27 -6.79
CA PHE A 205 -8.73 20.90 -5.79
C PHE A 205 -8.55 21.99 -4.73
N LYS A 206 -8.31 23.24 -5.16
CA LYS A 206 -7.95 24.35 -4.27
C LYS A 206 -9.04 24.67 -3.26
N GLU A 207 -10.30 24.60 -3.68
CA GLU A 207 -11.46 24.84 -2.82
C GLU A 207 -11.70 23.70 -1.82
N ASN A 208 -11.33 22.46 -2.18
CA ASN A 208 -11.67 21.27 -1.38
C ASN A 208 -10.50 20.65 -0.61
N ILE A 209 -9.25 21.09 -0.82
CA ILE A 209 -8.08 20.53 -0.12
C ILE A 209 -8.14 20.67 1.42
N GLY A 210 -8.95 21.61 1.93
CA GLY A 210 -9.26 21.72 3.36
C GLY A 210 -9.90 20.45 3.95
N LEU A 211 -10.61 19.66 3.14
CA LEU A 211 -11.15 18.36 3.56
C LEU A 211 -10.05 17.43 4.05
N LEU A 212 -8.85 17.47 3.46
CA LEU A 212 -7.71 16.66 3.86
C LEU A 212 -6.80 17.35 4.88
N ARG A 213 -6.57 18.66 4.74
CA ARG A 213 -5.61 19.41 5.59
C ARG A 213 -6.16 19.77 6.97
N GLU A 214 -7.48 19.80 7.12
CA GLU A 214 -8.15 20.24 8.34
C GLU A 214 -8.93 19.09 9.00
N ILE A 215 -8.51 17.85 8.77
CA ILE A 215 -9.08 16.70 9.48
C ILE A 215 -8.77 16.87 10.98
N PRO A 216 -9.78 16.79 11.87
CA PRO A 216 -9.55 16.89 13.30
C PRO A 216 -8.54 15.87 13.81
N GLY A 217 -7.53 16.33 14.56
CA GLY A 217 -6.47 15.48 15.11
C GLY A 217 -5.38 15.09 14.12
N LEU A 218 -5.39 15.62 12.89
CA LEU A 218 -4.30 15.42 11.92
C LEU A 218 -2.98 15.92 12.50
N VAL A 219 -2.01 15.02 12.63
CA VAL A 219 -0.64 15.33 13.05
C VAL A 219 0.20 15.72 11.85
N LYS A 220 0.07 14.97 10.75
CA LYS A 220 0.82 15.22 9.53
C LYS A 220 0.08 14.70 8.31
N LEU A 221 0.14 15.46 7.21
CA LEU A 221 -0.22 15.00 5.87
C LEU A 221 1.05 14.94 5.03
N ALA A 222 1.29 13.82 4.36
CA ALA A 222 2.39 13.63 3.43
C ALA A 222 1.87 13.02 2.13
N ALA A 223 2.52 13.33 1.01
CA ALA A 223 2.24 12.72 -0.27
C ALA A 223 3.56 12.52 -1.02
N PHE A 224 3.64 11.44 -1.79
CA PHE A 224 4.74 11.13 -2.70
C PHE A 224 4.21 10.28 -3.85
N HIS A 225 5.00 10.08 -4.89
CA HIS A 225 4.61 9.25 -6.02
C HIS A 225 5.46 7.99 -6.12
N VAL A 226 4.84 6.93 -6.62
CA VAL A 226 5.52 5.70 -7.01
C VAL A 226 5.05 5.29 -8.41
N SER A 227 5.91 4.57 -9.13
CA SER A 227 5.55 3.82 -10.33
C SER A 227 5.90 2.38 -10.08
N CYS A 228 4.89 1.55 -9.81
CA CYS A 228 5.13 0.17 -9.41
C CYS A 228 5.14 -0.79 -10.59
N VAL A 229 6.08 -1.72 -10.58
CA VAL A 229 5.93 -3.00 -11.29
C VAL A 229 5.25 -3.99 -10.36
N SER A 230 4.46 -4.91 -10.92
CA SER A 230 3.74 -5.91 -10.15
C SER A 230 4.07 -7.33 -10.55
N LYS A 231 4.00 -8.25 -9.59
CA LYS A 231 4.09 -9.69 -9.81
C LYS A 231 3.13 -10.41 -8.87
N GLU A 232 2.43 -11.41 -9.39
CA GLU A 232 1.50 -12.21 -8.60
C GLU A 232 2.08 -13.56 -8.21
N ALA A 233 1.55 -14.11 -7.12
CA ALA A 233 1.82 -15.47 -6.68
C ALA A 233 1.31 -16.47 -7.70
N GLU A 234 2.07 -17.55 -7.90
CA GLU A 234 1.70 -18.62 -8.82
C GLU A 234 0.34 -19.23 -8.42
N GLY A 235 -0.52 -19.47 -9.41
CA GLY A 235 -1.84 -20.04 -9.18
C GLY A 235 -2.85 -19.09 -8.52
N LEU A 236 -2.58 -17.78 -8.43
CA LEU A 236 -3.49 -16.84 -7.76
C LEU A 236 -4.89 -16.82 -8.40
N THR A 237 -4.96 -16.79 -9.73
CA THR A 237 -6.23 -16.73 -10.47
C THR A 237 -7.08 -17.97 -10.20
N GLU A 238 -6.46 -19.15 -10.19
CA GLU A 238 -7.12 -20.43 -9.90
C GLU A 238 -7.62 -20.47 -8.45
N ARG A 239 -6.80 -20.03 -7.48
CA ARG A 239 -7.20 -19.93 -6.07
C ARG A 239 -8.40 -19.01 -5.86
N ASP A 240 -8.45 -17.88 -6.57
CA ASP A 240 -9.56 -16.93 -6.48
C ASP A 240 -10.84 -17.52 -7.11
N ALA A 241 -10.73 -18.23 -8.23
CA ALA A 241 -11.86 -18.90 -8.85
C ALA A 241 -12.46 -19.99 -7.94
N GLU A 242 -11.62 -20.82 -7.31
CA GLU A 242 -12.06 -21.87 -6.37
C GLU A 242 -12.83 -21.27 -5.18
N LYS A 243 -12.31 -20.19 -4.56
CA LYS A 243 -13.00 -19.50 -3.45
C LYS A 243 -14.35 -18.93 -3.87
N ALA A 244 -14.45 -18.34 -5.06
CA ALA A 244 -15.71 -17.83 -5.57
C ALA A 244 -16.75 -18.96 -5.77
N HIS A 245 -16.30 -20.13 -6.21
CA HIS A 245 -17.15 -21.32 -6.34
C HIS A 245 -17.62 -21.86 -4.98
N GLU A 246 -16.75 -21.96 -3.98
CA GLU A 246 -17.12 -22.40 -2.63
C GLU A 246 -18.18 -21.49 -1.99
N HIS A 247 -18.02 -20.17 -2.10
CA HIS A 247 -19.02 -19.21 -1.60
C HIS A 247 -20.36 -19.28 -2.36
N SER A 248 -20.37 -19.71 -3.62
CA SER A 248 -21.61 -19.86 -4.40
C SER A 248 -22.44 -21.10 -3.99
N HIS A 249 -21.79 -22.15 -3.47
CA HIS A 249 -22.47 -23.38 -3.03
C HIS A 249 -23.11 -23.25 -1.64
N ASP A 250 -22.60 -22.38 -0.78
CA ASP A 250 -23.12 -22.18 0.59
C ASP A 250 -24.40 -21.33 0.64
N HIS A 251 -24.81 -20.72 -0.48
CA HIS A 251 -26.07 -19.96 -0.60
C HIS A 251 -27.20 -20.73 -1.32
N GLY A 252 -26.99 -22.01 -1.64
CA GLY A 252 -27.97 -22.85 -2.35
C GLY A 252 -28.87 -23.75 -1.48
N GLY A 253 -28.66 -23.81 -0.17
CA GLY A 253 -29.31 -24.79 0.73
C GLY A 253 -30.46 -24.22 1.56
N GLY A 254 -31.45 -23.59 0.93
CA GLY A 254 -32.51 -22.89 1.66
C GLY A 254 -33.89 -22.86 0.98
N CYS A 255 -34.26 -23.90 0.23
CA CYS A 255 -35.67 -24.11 -0.15
C CYS A 255 -35.93 -25.61 -0.33
N CYS A 256 -36.62 -26.20 0.63
CA CYS A 256 -37.61 -27.28 0.51
C CYS A 256 -38.37 -27.37 1.82
#